data_AF-A0A969SYP0-F1
#
_entry.id   AF-A0A969SYP0-F1
#
_cell.length_a   1.000
_cell.length_b   1.000
_cell.length_c   1.000
_cell.angle_alpha   90.00
_cell.angle_beta   90.00
_cell.angle_gamma   90.00
#
_symmetry.space_group_name_H-M   'P 1'
#
loop_
_entity.id
_entity.type
_entity.pdbx_description
1 polymer ?
#
loop_
_entity_poly.entity_id
_entity_poly.type
_entity_poly.pdbx_seq_one_letter_code
_entity_poly.pdbx_strand_id
1 'polypeptide(L)'
;MSGAGAESFSSLMIRVRLIQDRLQQLATEAGNADALVLVFSHAWFIRAVIWTLMMQSTELSAQQMWRLHHFAAASSVPNGAISKVQVRASEIWFTGMSTAHLSLMDDEWLDQT
;
A
#
# COMPACT_ATOMS: atom_id res chain seq x y z
N MET A 1 -2.13 -0.64 -17.91
CA MET A 1 -2.70 0.39 -18.80
C MET A 1 -1.67 0.69 -19.86
N SER A 2 -2.06 0.68 -21.14
CA SER A 2 -1.17 1.03 -22.26
C SER A 2 -1.68 2.33 -22.85
N GLY A 3 -0.97 3.43 -22.57
CA GLY A 3 -1.25 4.77 -23.08
C GLY A 3 0.04 5.57 -23.09
N ALA A 4 0.16 6.57 -23.97
CA ALA A 4 1.33 7.45 -23.98
C ALA A 4 1.48 8.11 -22.60
N GLY A 5 2.60 7.88 -21.92
CA GLY A 5 2.86 8.35 -20.56
C GLY A 5 2.38 7.42 -19.42
N ALA A 6 1.86 6.23 -19.72
CA ALA A 6 1.54 5.24 -18.69
C ALA A 6 2.82 4.74 -18.01
N GLU A 7 2.81 4.69 -16.68
CA GLU A 7 3.91 4.12 -15.89
C GLU A 7 4.15 2.65 -16.31
N SER A 8 5.41 2.33 -16.62
CA SER A 8 5.79 0.95 -16.92
C SER A 8 5.80 0.10 -15.65
N PHE A 9 5.60 -1.22 -15.79
CA PHE A 9 5.67 -2.14 -14.65
C PHE A 9 7.03 -2.07 -13.95
N SER A 10 8.13 -1.99 -14.68
CA SER A 10 9.47 -1.85 -14.08
C SER A 10 9.62 -0.54 -13.30
N SER A 11 9.13 0.58 -13.84
CA SER A 11 9.13 1.87 -13.14
C SER A 11 8.36 1.80 -11.82
N LEU A 12 7.16 1.19 -11.83
CA LEU A 12 6.37 0.98 -10.63
C LEU A 12 7.14 0.15 -9.59
N MET A 13 7.72 -0.97 -10.01
CA MET A 13 8.44 -1.89 -9.12
C MET A 13 9.71 -1.26 -8.53
N ILE A 14 10.39 -0.38 -9.27
CA ILE A 14 11.49 0.43 -8.73
C ILE A 14 10.98 1.31 -7.59
N ARG A 15 9.87 2.02 -7.77
CA ARG A 15 9.30 2.87 -6.70
C ARG A 15 8.82 2.06 -5.50
N VAL A 16 8.25 0.88 -5.73
CA VAL A 16 7.85 -0.05 -4.66
C VAL A 16 9.06 -0.48 -3.84
N ARG A 17 10.17 -0.84 -4.49
CA ARG A 17 11.41 -1.19 -3.78
C ARG A 17 11.96 -0.01 -3.00
N LEU A 18 12.02 1.17 -3.61
CA LEU A 18 12.54 2.38 -2.95
C LEU A 18 11.74 2.74 -1.70
N ILE A 19 10.40 2.62 -1.72
CA ILE A 19 9.61 2.90 -0.51
C ILE A 19 9.83 1.82 0.56
N GLN A 20 9.94 0.54 0.18
CA GLN A 20 10.22 -0.54 1.14
C GLN A 20 11.58 -0.34 1.82
N ASP A 21 12.61 -0.03 1.05
CA ASP A 21 13.95 0.28 1.56
C ASP A 21 13.90 1.51 2.50
N ARG A 22 13.17 2.56 2.12
CA ARG A 22 13.02 3.76 2.95
C ARG A 22 12.27 3.49 4.26
N LEU A 23 11.22 2.67 4.22
CA LEU A 23 10.48 2.28 5.42
C LEU A 23 11.36 1.48 6.38
N GLN A 24 12.18 0.56 5.85
CA GLN A 24 13.13 -0.21 6.64
C GLN A 24 14.21 0.67 7.27
N GLN A 25 14.71 1.66 6.53
CA GLN A 25 15.66 2.65 7.03
C GLN A 25 15.05 3.48 8.16
N LEU A 26 13.83 4.00 7.98
CA LEU A 26 13.14 4.79 9.01
C LEU A 26 12.89 3.97 10.28
N ALA A 27 12.52 2.70 10.15
CA ALA A 27 12.37 1.79 11.29
C ALA A 27 13.69 1.60 12.05
N THR A 28 14.82 1.58 11.33
CA THR A 28 16.16 1.46 11.93
C THR A 28 16.57 2.76 12.62
N GLU A 29 16.38 3.90 11.96
CA GLU A 29 16.73 5.24 12.47
C GLU A 29 15.95 5.61 13.75
N ALA A 30 14.69 5.20 13.85
CA ALA A 30 13.86 5.48 15.00
C ALA A 30 14.30 4.73 16.28
N GLY A 31 15.17 3.72 16.17
CA GLY A 31 15.77 3.03 17.32
C GLY A 31 14.80 2.29 18.24
N ASN A 32 13.50 2.22 17.88
CA ASN A 32 12.45 1.57 18.64
C ASN A 32 11.53 0.79 17.68
N ALA A 33 11.15 -0.43 18.08
CA ALA A 33 10.20 -1.31 17.41
C ALA A 33 8.79 -0.69 17.20
N ASP A 34 8.49 0.44 17.84
CA ASP A 34 7.19 1.12 17.78
C ASP A 34 7.17 2.35 16.85
N ALA A 35 8.17 2.53 15.99
CA ALA A 35 8.22 3.63 15.03
C ALA A 35 7.00 3.62 14.10
N LEU A 36 6.15 4.63 14.21
CA LEU A 36 4.98 4.79 13.34
C LEU A 36 5.35 5.62 12.11
N VAL A 37 5.24 5.01 10.92
CA VAL A 37 5.38 5.70 9.64
C VAL A 37 4.03 5.73 8.93
N LEU A 38 3.62 6.92 8.51
CA LEU A 38 2.40 7.12 7.73
C LEU A 38 2.75 7.37 6.26
N VAL A 39 2.12 6.62 5.36
CA VAL A 39 2.33 6.74 3.91
C VAL A 39 1.02 7.12 3.25
N PHE A 40 0.98 8.29 2.61
CA PHE A 40 -0.11 8.71 1.74
C PHE A 40 0.24 8.40 0.29
N SER A 41 -0.63 7.68 -0.41
CA SER A 41 -0.39 7.31 -1.79
C SER A 41 -1.69 6.99 -2.54
N HIS A 42 -1.56 6.56 -3.78
CA HIS A 42 -2.68 6.17 -4.63
C HIS A 42 -2.94 4.67 -4.57
N ALA A 43 -4.20 4.30 -4.77
CA ALA A 43 -4.69 2.91 -4.69
C ALA A 43 -3.82 1.90 -5.46
N TRP A 44 -3.42 2.22 -6.70
CA TRP A 44 -2.59 1.34 -7.51
C TRP A 44 -1.21 1.07 -6.89
N PHE A 45 -0.57 2.12 -6.37
CA PHE A 45 0.73 1.98 -5.71
C PHE A 45 0.62 1.20 -4.40
N ILE A 46 -0.41 1.49 -3.59
CA ILE A 46 -0.68 0.76 -2.34
C ILE A 46 -0.88 -0.73 -2.60
N ARG A 47 -1.67 -1.08 -3.63
CA ARG A 47 -1.87 -2.48 -4.05
C ARG A 47 -0.55 -3.14 -4.45
N ALA A 48 0.29 -2.44 -5.21
CA ALA A 48 1.60 -2.97 -5.61
C ALA A 48 2.50 -3.24 -4.41
N VAL A 49 2.56 -2.32 -3.43
CA VAL A 49 3.34 -2.50 -2.19
C VAL A 49 2.81 -3.68 -1.37
N ILE A 50 1.49 -3.78 -1.15
CA ILE A 50 0.92 -4.89 -0.38
C ILE A 50 1.18 -6.22 -1.09
N TRP A 51 1.02 -6.26 -2.41
CA TRP A 51 1.27 -7.46 -3.21
C TRP A 51 2.73 -7.91 -3.11
N THR A 52 3.71 -7.00 -3.22
CA THR A 52 5.13 -7.37 -3.10
C THR A 52 5.51 -7.80 -1.69
N LEU A 53 4.89 -7.21 -0.67
CA LEU A 53 5.05 -7.67 0.72
C LEU A 53 4.53 -9.11 0.87
N MET A 54 3.34 -9.42 0.35
CA MET A 54 2.76 -10.78 0.44
C MET A 54 3.55 -11.83 -0.36
N MET A 55 3.98 -11.49 -1.57
CA MET A 55 4.67 -12.43 -2.46
C MET A 55 6.17 -12.54 -2.19
N GLN A 56 6.73 -11.62 -1.39
CA GLN A 56 8.17 -11.48 -1.14
C GLN A 56 9.01 -11.49 -2.43
N SER A 57 8.47 -10.90 -3.49
CA SER A 57 9.10 -10.88 -4.81
C SER A 57 8.98 -9.51 -5.46
N THR A 58 10.09 -9.03 -5.97
CA THR A 58 10.18 -7.83 -6.82
C THR A 58 10.72 -8.16 -8.21
N GLU A 59 10.62 -9.43 -8.63
CA GLU A 59 11.12 -9.87 -9.92
C GLU A 59 10.34 -9.23 -11.07
N LEU A 60 11.08 -8.80 -12.09
CA LEU A 60 10.51 -8.22 -13.30
C LEU A 60 10.26 -9.33 -14.32
N SER A 61 9.03 -9.85 -14.35
CA SER A 61 8.60 -10.78 -15.40
C SER A 61 7.17 -10.49 -15.85
N ALA A 62 6.84 -10.92 -17.07
CA ALA A 62 5.48 -10.81 -17.59
C ALA A 62 4.47 -11.57 -16.71
N GLN A 63 4.89 -12.70 -16.13
CA GLN A 63 4.06 -13.48 -15.20
C GLN A 63 3.77 -12.69 -13.92
N GLN A 64 4.77 -12.02 -13.34
CA GLN A 64 4.57 -11.21 -12.13
C GLN A 64 3.70 -9.98 -12.43
N MET A 65 3.91 -9.32 -13.56
CA MET A 65 3.05 -8.23 -14.02
C MET A 65 1.58 -8.69 -14.13
N TRP A 66 1.34 -9.86 -14.72
CA TRP A 66 0.01 -10.43 -14.85
C TRP A 66 -0.62 -10.77 -13.49
N ARG A 67 0.16 -11.34 -12.56
CA ARG A 67 -0.29 -11.65 -11.19
C ARG A 67 -0.65 -10.39 -10.41
N LEU A 68 0.19 -9.36 -10.47
CA LEU A 68 -0.10 -8.07 -9.84
C LEU A 68 -1.39 -7.47 -10.42
N HIS A 69 -1.56 -7.51 -11.74
CA HIS A 69 -2.78 -7.01 -12.38
C HIS A 69 -4.04 -7.73 -11.87
N HIS A 70 -4.00 -9.06 -11.74
CA HIS A 70 -5.13 -9.85 -11.24
C HIS A 70 -5.40 -9.56 -9.76
N PHE A 71 -4.35 -9.49 -8.94
CA PHE A 71 -4.47 -9.08 -7.55
C PHE A 71 -5.11 -7.69 -7.41
N ALA A 72 -4.67 -6.73 -8.22
CA ALA A 72 -5.17 -5.37 -8.18
C ALA A 72 -6.62 -5.25 -8.67
N ALA A 73 -7.05 -6.11 -9.59
CA ALA A 73 -8.44 -6.21 -10.03
C ALA A 73 -9.34 -6.83 -8.95
N ALA A 74 -8.82 -7.78 -8.18
CA ALA A 74 -9.55 -8.46 -7.11
C ALA A 74 -9.56 -7.69 -5.77
N SER A 75 -8.72 -6.67 -5.60
CA SER A 75 -8.60 -5.89 -4.36
C SER A 75 -9.15 -4.48 -4.52
N SER A 76 -10.00 -4.03 -3.61
CA SER A 76 -10.45 -2.63 -3.54
C SER A 76 -9.60 -1.84 -2.54
N VAL A 77 -9.27 -0.60 -2.90
CA VAL A 77 -8.68 0.38 -1.98
C VAL A 77 -9.54 1.64 -2.09
N PRO A 78 -10.58 1.77 -1.26
CA PRO A 78 -11.42 2.96 -1.25
C PRO A 78 -10.61 4.23 -0.95
N ASN A 79 -11.07 5.37 -1.45
CA ASN A 79 -10.46 6.65 -1.09
C ASN A 79 -10.54 6.87 0.41
N GLY A 80 -9.46 7.39 0.99
CA GLY A 80 -9.34 7.60 2.42
C GLY A 80 -9.14 6.32 3.23
N ALA A 81 -9.22 5.12 2.65
CA ALA A 81 -9.05 3.90 3.41
C ALA A 81 -7.67 3.80 4.07
N ILE A 82 -7.65 3.33 5.31
CA ILE A 82 -6.44 3.13 6.11
C ILE A 82 -6.21 1.62 6.28
N SER A 83 -5.00 1.18 5.99
CA SER A 83 -4.50 -0.15 6.36
C SER A 83 -3.27 0.03 7.24
N LYS A 84 -3.23 -0.73 8.34
CA LYS A 84 -2.05 -0.80 9.22
C LYS A 84 -1.22 -1.97 8.76
N VAL A 85 0.08 -1.75 8.57
CA VAL A 85 1.05 -2.79 8.23
C VAL A 85 2.08 -2.84 9.34
N GLN A 86 2.36 -4.04 9.83
CA GLN A 86 3.44 -4.32 10.76
C GLN A 86 4.39 -5.30 10.08
N VAL A 87 5.67 -4.94 10.02
CA VAL A 87 6.73 -5.81 9.51
C VAL A 87 7.64 -6.15 10.68
N ARG A 88 7.81 -7.44 11.00
CA ARG A 88 8.80 -7.90 11.97
C ARG A 88 9.58 -9.06 11.39
N ALA A 89 10.90 -8.88 11.21
CA ALA A 89 11.77 -9.89 10.63
C ALA A 89 11.20 -10.45 9.30
N SER A 90 10.82 -11.73 9.28
CA SER A 90 10.24 -12.41 8.12
C SER A 90 8.71 -12.43 8.07
N GLU A 91 8.05 -11.74 9.00
CA GLU A 91 6.60 -11.73 9.14
C GLU A 91 6.02 -10.35 8.83
N ILE A 92 4.88 -10.38 8.13
CA ILE A 92 4.15 -9.19 7.71
C ILE A 92 2.70 -9.38 8.12
N TRP A 93 2.20 -8.51 8.97
CA TRP A 93 0.77 -8.42 9.29
C TRP A 93 0.22 -7.17 8.67
N PHE A 94 -0.99 -7.27 8.12
CA PHE A 94 -1.72 -6.10 7.68
C PHE A 94 -3.20 -6.24 8.00
N THR A 95 -3.85 -5.11 8.26
CA THR A 95 -5.30 -5.07 8.38
C THR A 95 -5.94 -4.92 7.01
N GLY A 96 -7.23 -5.26 6.91
CA GLY A 96 -8.05 -4.86 5.78
C GLY A 96 -8.07 -3.32 5.59
N MET A 97 -8.59 -2.91 4.44
CA MET A 97 -8.80 -1.49 4.12
C MET A 97 -9.99 -0.96 4.94
N SER A 98 -9.74 -0.06 5.89
CA SER A 98 -10.77 0.49 6.76
C SER A 98 -11.12 1.93 6.40
N THR A 99 -12.42 2.20 6.24
CA THR A 99 -12.98 3.55 6.08
C THR A 99 -13.80 3.99 7.31
N ALA A 100 -13.65 3.30 8.45
CA ALA A 100 -14.48 3.53 9.63
C ALA A 100 -14.36 4.94 10.24
N HIS A 101 -13.31 5.70 9.91
CA HIS A 101 -13.17 7.09 10.33
C HIS A 101 -14.00 8.06 9.47
N LEU A 102 -14.42 7.66 8.26
CA LEU A 102 -15.25 8.48 7.39
C LEU A 102 -16.72 8.47 7.81
N SER A 103 -17.19 7.38 8.44
CA SER A 103 -18.57 7.29 8.96
C SER A 103 -18.83 8.21 10.16
N LEU A 104 -17.80 8.80 10.76
CA LEU A 104 -17.95 9.80 11.82
C LEU A 104 -18.39 11.17 11.28
N MET A 105 -18.35 11.39 9.96
CA MET A 105 -18.74 12.68 9.37
C MET A 105 -20.23 12.79 9.07
N ASP A 106 -21.02 11.70 9.07
CA ASP A 106 -22.45 11.78 8.75
C ASP A 106 -23.32 12.23 9.94
N ASP A 107 -22.87 12.01 11.18
CA ASP A 107 -23.64 12.34 12.39
C ASP A 107 -23.52 13.82 12.80
N GLU A 108 -22.40 14.50 12.52
CA GLU A 108 -22.22 15.92 12.92
C GLU A 108 -23.06 16.92 12.10
N TRP A 109 -23.57 16.52 10.93
CA TRP A 109 -24.39 17.38 10.07
C TRP A 109 -25.90 17.23 10.27
N LEU A 110 -26.36 16.21 11.01
CA LEU A 110 -27.79 16.00 11.27
C LEU A 110 -28.28 16.71 12.54
N ASP A 111 -27.38 17.18 13.40
CA ASP A 111 -27.70 17.91 14.64
C ASP A 111 -27.79 19.45 14.45
N GLN A 112 -27.76 19.95 13.20
CA GLN A 112 -27.78 21.39 12.90
C GLN A 112 -29.04 21.86 12.13
N THR A 113 -30.11 21.08 12.07
CA THR A 113 -31.42 21.48 11.50
C THR A 113 -32.56 21.30 12.48
#